data_AF-A0A7S2E0Y2-F1
#
_entry.id   AF-A0A7S2E0Y2-F1
#
_cell.length_a   1.000
_cell.length_b   1.000
_cell.length_c   1.000
_cell.angle_alpha   90.00
_cell.angle_beta   90.00
_cell.angle_gamma   90.00
#
_symmetry.space_group_name_H-M   'P 1'
#
loop_
_entity.id
_entity.type
_entity.pdbx_description
1 polymer ?
#
loop_
_entity_poly.entity_id
_entity_poly.type
_entity_poly.pdbx_seq_one_letter_code
_entity_poly.pdbx_strand_id
1 'polypeptide(L)'
;SEVAGAQGAWLGMLRGLRALKVAHALRTSRELAALRMMLCCLFGSLPVLFWALALLLLVQYFFTVVFMQAVTDYFRSAPQTSGNDANRTALRQVCGSFWGTMLSLFMAVTGGVDWDVVHRPLHNIWPVFGVLFVFFIFFMIFGVFNILIGVFAERALQSSSLDKDLLIRSAKEKREMFIREVREMFEGLDVFGSGEVTQEEFADCLKNPSVLAHLQMHQLDWIEPNLFFQMIDMDSSGRVDLKGLIMGMV
;
A
#
# COMPACT_ATOMS: atom_id res chain seq x y z
N SER A 1 -15.14 -34.27 33.59
CA SER A 1 -15.18 -32.94 32.92
C SER A 1 -13.84 -32.58 32.27
N GLU A 2 -12.69 -33.10 32.72
CA GLU A 2 -11.37 -32.80 32.14
C GLU A 2 -11.15 -33.33 30.71
N VAL A 3 -11.75 -34.46 30.35
CA VAL A 3 -11.60 -35.07 29.01
C VAL A 3 -12.23 -34.22 27.89
N ALA A 4 -13.27 -33.44 28.20
CA ALA A 4 -13.93 -32.56 27.23
C ALA A 4 -13.13 -31.28 26.93
N GLY A 5 -12.40 -30.76 27.93
CA GLY A 5 -11.51 -29.60 27.76
C GLY A 5 -10.30 -29.90 26.89
N ALA A 6 -9.74 -31.11 27.02
CA ALA A 6 -8.64 -31.57 26.16
C ALA A 6 -9.10 -31.69 24.70
N GLN A 7 -10.27 -32.29 24.42
CA GLN A 7 -10.79 -32.44 23.06
C GLN A 7 -11.02 -31.10 22.34
N GLY A 8 -11.49 -30.07 23.04
CA GLY A 8 -11.63 -28.71 22.49
C GLY A 8 -10.29 -28.04 22.16
N ALA A 9 -9.27 -28.23 23.00
CA ALA A 9 -7.92 -27.73 22.76
C ALA A 9 -7.24 -28.42 21.57
N TRP A 10 -7.38 -29.74 21.44
CA TRP A 10 -6.88 -30.51 20.29
C TRP A 10 -7.53 -30.07 18.97
N LEU A 11 -8.82 -29.77 18.97
CA LEU A 11 -9.54 -29.25 17.79
C LEU A 11 -9.10 -27.82 17.41
N GLY A 12 -8.84 -26.95 18.39
CA GLY A 12 -8.27 -25.62 18.15
C GLY A 12 -6.85 -25.68 17.59
N MET A 13 -6.02 -26.59 18.11
CA MET A 13 -4.64 -26.81 17.68
C MET A 13 -4.56 -27.40 16.26
N LEU A 14 -5.47 -28.32 15.90
CA LEU A 14 -5.60 -28.85 14.54
C LEU A 14 -6.09 -27.80 13.52
N ARG A 15 -6.96 -26.87 13.94
CA ARG A 15 -7.35 -25.71 13.11
C ARG A 15 -6.18 -24.75 12.90
N GLY A 16 -5.38 -24.51 13.93
CA GLY A 16 -4.15 -23.71 13.86
C GLY A 16 -3.11 -24.31 12.90
N LEU A 17 -2.87 -25.63 12.97
CA LEU A 17 -1.94 -26.32 12.07
C LEU A 17 -2.40 -26.33 10.60
N ARG A 18 -3.71 -26.43 10.33
CA ARG A 18 -4.27 -26.26 8.98
C ARG A 18 -4.08 -24.84 8.47
N ALA A 19 -4.33 -23.82 9.31
CA ALA A 19 -4.10 -22.43 8.95
C ALA A 19 -2.61 -22.16 8.66
N LEU A 20 -1.69 -22.77 9.41
CA LEU A 20 -0.25 -22.64 9.20
C LEU A 20 0.22 -23.35 7.92
N LYS A 21 -0.32 -24.55 7.63
CA LYS A 21 -0.06 -25.25 6.35
C LYS A 21 -0.61 -24.49 5.16
N VAL A 22 -1.80 -23.92 5.27
CA VAL A 22 -2.38 -23.06 4.24
C VAL A 22 -1.54 -21.80 4.09
N ALA A 23 -1.18 -21.10 5.17
CA ALA A 23 -0.30 -19.94 5.12
C ALA A 23 1.07 -20.27 4.50
N HIS A 24 1.63 -21.45 4.78
CA HIS A 24 2.89 -21.91 4.18
C HIS A 24 2.72 -22.28 2.70
N ALA A 25 1.67 -23.00 2.32
CA ALA A 25 1.34 -23.32 0.93
C ALA A 25 1.07 -22.07 0.08
N LEU A 26 0.36 -21.08 0.65
CA LEU A 26 0.15 -19.75 0.06
C LEU A 26 1.47 -18.97 -0.06
N ARG A 27 2.47 -19.25 0.79
CA ARG A 27 3.79 -18.58 0.78
C ARG A 27 4.67 -19.05 -0.37
N THR A 28 4.51 -20.30 -0.81
CA THR A 28 5.39 -20.99 -1.78
C THR A 28 4.86 -20.93 -3.21
N SER A 29 3.57 -20.66 -3.41
CA SER A 29 2.97 -20.57 -4.76
C SER A 29 3.30 -19.26 -5.47
N ARG A 30 3.87 -19.37 -6.67
CA ARG A 30 4.26 -18.25 -7.55
C ARG A 30 3.05 -17.42 -8.02
N GLU A 31 1.91 -18.06 -8.27
CA GLU A 31 0.64 -17.41 -8.66
C GLU A 31 0.06 -16.49 -7.58
N LEU A 32 0.34 -16.76 -6.30
CA LEU A 32 -0.11 -15.94 -5.17
C LEU A 32 0.91 -14.87 -4.76
N ALA A 33 2.06 -14.79 -5.43
CA ALA A 33 3.00 -13.69 -5.23
C ALA A 33 2.34 -12.35 -5.56
N ALA A 34 1.48 -12.31 -6.60
CA ALA A 34 0.69 -11.14 -6.95
C ALA A 34 -0.31 -10.77 -5.83
N LEU A 35 -1.03 -11.75 -5.29
CA LEU A 35 -1.97 -11.54 -4.18
C LEU A 35 -1.26 -11.10 -2.89
N ARG A 36 -0.05 -11.62 -2.62
CA ARG A 36 0.79 -11.20 -1.49
C ARG A 36 1.28 -9.77 -1.65
N MET A 37 1.72 -9.39 -2.85
CA MET A 37 2.09 -7.99 -3.17
C MET A 37 0.90 -7.06 -2.92
N MET A 38 -0.29 -7.41 -3.42
CA MET A 38 -1.53 -6.65 -3.18
C MET A 38 -1.87 -6.54 -1.69
N LEU A 39 -1.76 -7.63 -0.92
CA LEU A 39 -1.99 -7.60 0.53
C LEU A 39 -0.93 -6.77 1.28
N CYS A 40 0.35 -6.85 0.91
CA CYS A 40 1.39 -5.99 1.47
C CYS A 40 1.11 -4.51 1.20
N CYS A 41 0.61 -4.16 0.01
CA CYS A 41 0.18 -2.79 -0.29
C CYS A 41 -1.04 -2.37 0.53
N LEU A 42 -2.04 -3.26 0.66
CA LEU A 42 -3.22 -3.03 1.49
C LEU A 42 -2.83 -2.80 2.95
N PHE A 43 -2.03 -3.69 3.54
CA PHE A 43 -1.55 -3.57 4.91
C PHE A 43 -0.63 -2.36 5.09
N GLY A 44 0.17 -2.00 4.08
CA GLY A 44 0.98 -0.78 4.05
C GLY A 44 0.15 0.51 4.07
N SER A 45 -1.11 0.47 3.60
CA SER A 45 -2.04 1.60 3.64
C SER A 45 -2.80 1.75 4.98
N LEU A 46 -2.77 0.73 5.85
CA LEU A 46 -3.47 0.75 7.14
C LEU A 46 -3.13 1.94 8.05
N PRO A 47 -1.88 2.40 8.16
CA PRO A 47 -1.57 3.56 9.00
C PRO A 47 -2.30 4.82 8.53
N VAL A 48 -2.41 5.01 7.21
CA VAL A 48 -3.11 6.16 6.61
C VAL A 48 -4.61 6.03 6.86
N LEU A 49 -5.15 4.83 6.66
CA LEU A 49 -6.52 4.44 7.00
C LEU A 49 -6.88 4.76 8.46
N PHE A 50 -5.98 4.40 9.37
CA PHE A 50 -6.15 4.64 10.80
C PHE A 50 -6.26 6.13 11.11
N TRP A 51 -5.36 6.96 10.57
CA TRP A 51 -5.41 8.41 10.78
C TRP A 51 -6.63 9.07 10.13
N ALA A 52 -7.03 8.59 8.95
CA ALA A 52 -8.26 8.98 8.29
C ALA A 52 -9.51 8.68 9.13
N LEU A 53 -9.61 7.46 9.66
CA LEU A 53 -10.69 7.07 10.57
C LEU A 53 -10.65 7.88 11.87
N ALA A 54 -9.46 8.15 12.41
CA ALA A 54 -9.30 9.00 13.58
C ALA A 54 -9.82 10.43 13.33
N LEU A 55 -9.52 11.03 12.17
CA LEU A 55 -10.06 12.33 11.77
C LEU A 55 -11.59 12.30 11.64
N LEU A 56 -12.14 11.26 11.01
CA LEU A 56 -13.58 11.07 10.88
C LEU A 56 -14.26 10.97 12.25
N LEU A 57 -13.69 10.17 13.16
CA LEU A 57 -14.19 10.02 14.52
C LEU A 57 -14.06 11.32 15.32
N LEU A 58 -13.00 12.11 15.11
CA LEU A 58 -12.82 13.41 15.76
C LEU A 58 -13.89 14.41 15.35
N VAL A 59 -14.19 14.50 14.05
CA VAL A 59 -15.27 15.37 13.54
C VAL A 59 -16.63 14.91 14.08
N GLN A 60 -16.92 13.60 14.00
CA GLN A 60 -18.14 13.02 14.57
C GLN A 60 -18.25 13.28 16.08
N TYR A 61 -17.16 13.15 16.83
CA TYR A 61 -17.09 13.46 18.26
C TYR A 61 -17.50 14.91 18.53
N PHE A 62 -16.92 15.87 17.81
CA PHE A 62 -17.20 17.29 17.97
C PHE A 62 -18.70 17.59 17.79
N PHE A 63 -19.29 17.17 16.67
CA PHE A 63 -20.72 17.42 16.41
C PHE A 63 -21.63 16.66 17.37
N THR A 64 -21.25 15.44 17.78
CA THR A 64 -21.98 14.68 18.80
C THR A 64 -22.08 15.46 20.11
N VAL A 65 -20.96 16.00 20.60
CA VAL A 65 -20.94 16.79 21.83
C VAL A 65 -21.82 18.03 21.70
N VAL A 66 -21.73 18.76 20.59
CA VAL A 66 -22.53 19.98 20.35
C VAL A 66 -24.04 19.68 20.36
N PHE A 67 -24.48 18.66 19.61
CA PHE A 67 -25.90 18.30 19.59
C PHE A 67 -26.38 17.73 20.92
N MET A 68 -25.59 16.90 21.60
CA MET A 68 -25.96 16.40 22.93
C MET A 68 -26.08 17.51 23.97
N GLN A 69 -25.20 18.52 23.93
CA GLN A 69 -25.30 19.69 24.81
C GLN A 69 -26.59 20.46 24.56
N ALA A 70 -26.91 20.76 23.29
CA ALA A 70 -28.15 21.42 22.89
C ALA A 70 -29.39 20.67 23.40
N VAL A 71 -29.41 19.35 23.23
CA VAL A 71 -30.51 18.48 23.67
C VAL A 71 -30.60 18.44 25.20
N THR A 72 -29.47 18.39 25.89
CA THR A 72 -29.42 18.39 27.37
C THR A 72 -29.95 19.71 27.92
N ASP A 73 -29.59 20.83 27.33
CA ASP A 73 -30.04 22.16 27.75
C ASP A 73 -31.54 22.36 27.45
N TYR A 74 -32.04 21.83 26.33
CA TYR A 74 -33.47 21.77 26.04
C TYR A 74 -34.24 20.97 27.11
N PHE A 75 -33.72 19.81 27.52
CA PHE A 75 -34.34 19.00 28.56
C PHE A 75 -34.32 19.65 29.95
N ARG A 76 -33.32 20.47 30.25
CA ARG A 76 -33.20 21.22 31.51
C ARG A 76 -34.11 22.46 31.58
N SER A 77 -34.26 23.16 30.46
CA SER A 77 -34.96 24.44 30.39
C SER A 77 -36.48 24.32 30.27
N ALA A 78 -37.01 23.19 29.80
CA ALA A 78 -38.45 22.94 29.70
C ALA A 78 -38.96 22.09 30.89
N PRO A 79 -39.69 22.68 31.87
CA PRO A 79 -40.36 21.93 32.93
C PRO A 79 -41.26 20.84 32.34
N GLN A 80 -41.45 19.72 33.05
CA GLN A 80 -42.35 18.63 32.64
C GLN A 80 -43.83 19.06 32.72
N THR A 81 -44.23 20.11 32.02
CA THR A 81 -45.63 20.49 31.87
C THR A 81 -46.19 19.79 30.65
N SER A 82 -46.89 18.69 30.94
CA SER A 82 -47.92 18.04 30.10
C SER A 82 -47.44 17.19 28.93
N GLY A 83 -47.45 15.87 29.13
CA GLY A 83 -47.85 14.89 28.11
C GLY A 83 -46.95 14.72 26.88
N ASN A 84 -46.10 13.69 26.91
CA ASN A 84 -45.57 12.96 25.75
C ASN A 84 -45.29 13.81 24.49
N ASP A 85 -44.44 14.84 24.61
CA ASP A 85 -43.97 15.59 23.44
C ASP A 85 -43.29 14.64 22.46
N ALA A 86 -43.89 14.46 21.28
CA ALA A 86 -43.33 13.65 20.20
C ALA A 86 -41.86 14.03 19.90
N ASN A 87 -41.52 15.32 20.06
CA ASN A 87 -40.16 15.83 19.89
C ASN A 87 -39.18 15.30 20.94
N ARG A 88 -39.60 15.20 22.22
CA ARG A 88 -38.75 14.68 23.31
C ARG A 88 -38.45 13.19 23.11
N THR A 89 -39.43 12.42 22.64
CA THR A 89 -39.26 11.00 22.33
C THR A 89 -38.31 10.80 21.15
N ALA A 90 -38.47 11.58 20.08
CA ALA A 90 -37.56 11.55 18.94
C ALA A 90 -36.13 11.96 19.32
N LEU A 91 -35.96 13.02 20.12
CA LEU A 91 -34.67 13.44 20.65
C LEU A 91 -34.01 12.37 21.53
N ARG A 92 -34.78 11.58 22.28
CA ARG A 92 -34.22 10.46 23.07
C ARG A 92 -33.80 9.28 22.20
N GLN A 93 -34.48 9.03 21.08
CA GLN A 93 -34.09 7.97 20.15
C GLN A 93 -32.79 8.33 19.42
N VAL A 94 -32.67 9.58 18.99
CA VAL A 94 -31.50 10.08 18.25
C VAL A 94 -30.34 10.42 19.18
N CYS A 95 -30.60 11.12 20.29
CA CYS A 95 -29.61 11.67 21.22
C CYS A 95 -29.63 11.03 22.62
N GLY A 96 -30.01 9.75 22.73
CA GLY A 96 -30.20 9.09 24.03
C GLY A 96 -28.91 8.74 24.79
N SER A 97 -27.81 8.51 24.07
CA SER A 97 -26.49 8.23 24.64
C SER A 97 -25.40 8.80 23.74
N PHE A 98 -24.20 8.98 24.27
CA PHE A 98 -23.07 9.48 23.48
C PHE A 98 -22.80 8.61 22.24
N TRP A 99 -22.61 7.31 22.44
CA TRP A 99 -22.36 6.39 21.33
C TRP A 99 -23.56 6.24 20.39
N GLY A 100 -24.79 6.23 20.94
CA GLY A 100 -26.01 6.19 20.12
C GLY A 100 -26.19 7.43 19.25
N THR A 101 -25.83 8.61 19.76
CA THR A 101 -25.87 9.87 19.01
C THR A 101 -24.83 9.87 17.90
N MET A 102 -23.60 9.49 18.22
CA MET A 102 -22.52 9.39 17.25
C MET A 102 -22.87 8.41 16.13
N LEU A 103 -23.46 7.25 16.47
CA LEU A 103 -23.96 6.29 15.49
C LEU A 103 -25.11 6.85 14.65
N SER A 104 -26.06 7.58 15.26
CA SER A 104 -27.19 8.20 14.55
C SER A 104 -26.72 9.25 13.55
N LEU A 105 -25.75 10.09 13.93
CA LEU A 105 -25.12 11.05 13.02
C LEU A 105 -24.36 10.34 11.89
N PHE A 106 -23.66 9.26 12.19
CA PHE A 106 -23.00 8.44 11.16
C PHE A 106 -24.01 7.80 10.19
N MET A 107 -25.10 7.22 10.69
CA MET A 107 -26.18 6.64 9.88
C MET A 107 -26.85 7.70 8.99
N ALA A 108 -27.05 8.91 9.49
CA ALA A 108 -27.66 10.00 8.71
C ALA A 108 -26.78 10.42 7.52
N VAL A 109 -25.45 10.39 7.68
CA VAL A 109 -24.51 10.73 6.61
C VAL A 109 -24.35 9.57 5.62
N THR A 110 -24.32 8.33 6.11
CA THR A 110 -24.10 7.14 5.28
C THR A 110 -25.36 6.59 4.63
N GLY A 111 -26.53 7.16 4.91
CA GLY A 111 -27.82 6.72 4.37
C GLY A 111 -28.42 5.51 5.07
N GLY A 112 -28.00 5.22 6.30
CA GLY A 112 -28.60 4.15 7.12
C GLY A 112 -29.97 4.54 7.72
N VAL A 113 -30.20 5.84 7.94
CA VAL A 113 -31.50 6.40 8.33
C VAL A 113 -31.72 7.69 7.54
N ASP A 114 -32.99 8.01 7.24
CA ASP A 114 -33.34 9.29 6.64
C ASP A 114 -32.82 10.43 7.53
N TRP A 115 -31.96 11.28 6.98
CA TRP A 115 -31.35 12.42 7.68
C TRP A 115 -32.41 13.35 8.30
N ASP A 116 -33.59 13.38 7.71
CA ASP A 116 -34.75 14.11 8.17
C ASP A 116 -35.26 13.66 9.56
N VAL A 117 -35.16 12.36 9.89
CA VAL A 117 -35.52 11.81 11.21
C VAL A 117 -34.64 12.40 12.32
N VAL A 118 -33.39 12.72 11.99
CA VAL A 118 -32.43 13.36 12.91
C VAL A 118 -32.56 14.89 12.88
N HIS A 119 -32.84 15.46 11.71
CA HIS A 119 -32.96 16.91 11.51
C HIS A 119 -34.20 17.50 12.20
N ARG A 120 -35.41 16.95 11.99
CA ARG A 120 -36.65 17.55 12.53
C ARG A 120 -36.58 17.74 14.05
N PRO A 121 -36.14 16.76 14.85
CA PRO A 121 -36.10 16.92 16.29
C PRO A 121 -35.12 18.00 16.76
N LEU A 122 -33.97 18.12 16.10
CA LEU A 122 -32.96 19.16 16.38
C LEU A 122 -33.46 20.55 15.98
N HIS A 123 -34.10 20.68 14.81
CA HIS A 123 -34.67 21.92 14.33
C HIS A 123 -35.77 22.45 15.27
N ASN A 124 -36.58 21.56 15.82
CA ASN A 124 -37.67 21.89 16.74
C ASN A 124 -37.19 22.40 18.12
N ILE A 125 -35.93 22.16 18.51
CA ILE A 125 -35.34 22.81 19.69
C ILE A 125 -35.11 24.29 19.37
N TRP A 126 -34.32 24.53 18.33
CA TRP A 126 -34.09 25.85 17.79
C TRP A 126 -33.60 25.73 16.33
N PRO A 127 -34.07 26.57 15.39
CA PRO A 127 -33.73 26.44 13.98
C PRO A 127 -32.23 26.41 13.66
N VAL A 128 -31.40 27.06 14.49
CA VAL A 128 -29.93 27.05 14.32
C VAL A 128 -29.35 25.64 14.35
N PHE A 129 -29.90 24.74 15.17
CA PHE A 129 -29.38 23.37 15.29
C PHE A 129 -29.72 22.54 14.05
N GLY A 130 -30.87 22.83 13.41
CA GLY A 130 -31.20 22.28 12.10
C GLY A 130 -30.22 22.75 11.02
N VAL A 131 -29.92 24.05 10.98
CA VAL A 131 -28.92 24.62 10.05
C VAL A 131 -27.53 24.02 10.29
N LEU A 132 -27.12 23.91 11.55
CA LEU A 132 -25.85 23.30 11.93
C LEU A 132 -25.78 21.82 11.54
N PHE A 133 -26.88 21.08 11.65
CA PHE A 133 -26.96 19.69 11.22
C PHE A 133 -26.84 19.54 9.70
N VAL A 134 -27.50 20.41 8.92
CA VAL A 134 -27.34 20.43 7.46
C VAL A 134 -25.89 20.76 7.09
N PHE A 135 -25.27 21.75 7.76
CA PHE A 135 -23.85 22.05 7.58
C PHE A 135 -22.96 20.83 7.88
N PHE A 136 -23.24 20.09 8.96
CA PHE A 136 -22.55 18.84 9.27
C PHE A 136 -22.65 17.82 8.13
N ILE A 137 -23.84 17.59 7.57
CA ILE A 137 -24.03 16.68 6.42
C ILE A 137 -23.18 17.14 5.23
N PHE A 138 -23.25 18.41 4.87
CA PHE A 138 -22.46 18.98 3.76
C PHE A 138 -20.96 18.80 4.02
N PHE A 139 -20.49 19.15 5.21
CA PHE A 139 -19.08 19.06 5.58
C PHE A 139 -18.58 17.61 5.56
N MET A 140 -19.39 16.66 6.03
CA MET A 140 -19.03 15.25 6.01
C MET A 140 -18.96 14.69 4.59
N ILE A 141 -20.00 14.91 3.77
CA ILE A 141 -20.10 14.35 2.42
C ILE A 141 -19.12 15.02 1.47
N PHE A 142 -19.15 16.35 1.39
CA PHE A 142 -18.34 17.09 0.41
C PHE A 142 -16.93 17.41 0.89
N GLY A 143 -16.70 17.47 2.20
CA GLY A 143 -15.40 17.73 2.79
C GLY A 143 -14.69 16.43 3.17
N VAL A 144 -15.11 15.82 4.28
CA VAL A 144 -14.36 14.72 4.92
C VAL A 144 -14.27 13.49 4.02
N PHE A 145 -15.38 13.01 3.45
CA PHE A 145 -15.36 11.83 2.57
C PHE A 145 -14.57 12.07 1.28
N ASN A 146 -14.67 13.25 0.69
CA ASN A 146 -13.88 13.59 -0.51
C ASN A 146 -12.38 13.68 -0.21
N ILE A 147 -11.99 14.28 0.92
CA ILE A 147 -10.59 14.29 1.38
C ILE A 147 -10.11 12.86 1.59
N LEU A 148 -10.93 12.02 2.23
CA LEU A 148 -10.61 10.62 2.46
C LEU A 148 -10.34 9.88 1.15
N ILE A 149 -11.26 9.99 0.19
CA ILE A 149 -11.12 9.40 -1.15
C ILE A 149 -9.85 9.93 -1.85
N GLY A 150 -9.58 11.23 -1.76
CA GLY A 150 -8.38 11.85 -2.33
C GLY A 150 -7.08 11.27 -1.76
N VAL A 151 -6.99 11.14 -0.44
CA VAL A 151 -5.83 10.54 0.24
C VAL A 151 -5.64 9.08 -0.19
N PHE A 152 -6.72 8.30 -0.31
CA PHE A 152 -6.62 6.93 -0.81
C PHE A 152 -6.18 6.85 -2.27
N ALA A 153 -6.72 7.71 -3.13
CA ALA A 153 -6.34 7.78 -4.53
C ALA A 153 -4.84 8.10 -4.68
N GLU A 154 -4.34 9.07 -3.92
CA GLU A 154 -2.91 9.43 -3.90
C GLU A 154 -2.04 8.25 -3.45
N ARG A 155 -2.44 7.52 -2.39
CA ARG A 155 -1.70 6.34 -1.94
C ARG A 155 -1.73 5.20 -2.94
N ALA A 156 -2.84 4.96 -3.62
CA ALA A 156 -2.93 3.96 -4.68
C ALA A 156 -1.96 4.30 -5.84
N LEU A 157 -1.87 5.57 -6.23
CA LEU A 157 -0.92 6.03 -7.23
C LEU A 157 0.53 5.87 -6.76
N GLN A 158 0.86 6.26 -5.52
CA GLN A 158 2.20 6.08 -4.95
C GLN A 158 2.61 4.59 -4.84
N SER A 159 1.69 3.70 -4.51
CA SER A 159 1.97 2.26 -4.48
C SER A 159 2.36 1.73 -5.86
N SER A 160 1.71 2.24 -6.93
CA SER A 160 2.05 1.84 -8.30
C SER A 160 3.42 2.36 -8.75
N SER A 161 3.91 3.47 -8.20
CA SER A 161 5.25 3.99 -8.50
C SER A 161 6.33 3.23 -7.74
N LEU A 162 6.07 2.77 -6.51
CA LEU A 162 7.01 1.95 -5.75
C LEU A 162 7.35 0.64 -6.46
N ASP A 163 6.37 0.00 -7.11
CA ASP A 163 6.62 -1.19 -7.93
C ASP A 163 7.55 -0.88 -9.12
N LYS A 164 7.37 0.29 -9.76
CA LYS A 164 8.27 0.73 -10.84
C LYS A 164 9.67 1.02 -10.33
N ASP A 165 9.80 1.69 -9.18
CA ASP A 165 11.11 1.99 -8.58
C ASP A 165 11.84 0.73 -8.14
N LEU A 166 11.12 -0.26 -7.60
CA LEU A 166 11.68 -1.57 -7.26
C LEU A 166 12.14 -2.33 -8.51
N LEU A 167 11.35 -2.30 -9.58
CA LEU A 167 11.74 -2.89 -10.87
C LEU A 167 12.99 -2.21 -11.43
N ILE A 168 13.05 -0.88 -11.43
CA ILE A 168 14.20 -0.09 -11.89
C ILE A 168 15.44 -0.40 -11.05
N ARG A 169 15.30 -0.46 -9.71
CA ARG A 169 16.40 -0.85 -8.82
C ARG A 169 16.91 -2.25 -9.11
N SER A 170 16.01 -3.22 -9.27
CA SER A 170 16.40 -4.59 -9.59
C SER A 170 17.11 -4.70 -10.95
N ALA A 171 16.70 -3.91 -11.93
CA ALA A 171 17.36 -3.84 -13.24
C ALA A 171 18.75 -3.20 -13.13
N LYS A 172 18.87 -2.12 -12.34
CA LYS A 172 20.16 -1.45 -12.07
C LYS A 172 21.13 -2.37 -11.32
N GLU A 173 20.67 -3.08 -10.29
CA GLU A 173 21.49 -4.04 -9.53
C GLU A 173 22.01 -5.17 -10.41
N LYS A 174 21.17 -5.72 -11.30
CA LYS A 174 21.60 -6.72 -12.30
C LYS A 174 22.64 -6.16 -13.26
N ARG A 175 22.45 -4.91 -13.72
CA ARG A 175 23.41 -4.24 -14.59
C ARG A 175 24.75 -3.99 -13.89
N GLU A 176 24.73 -3.58 -12.62
CA GLU A 176 25.94 -3.37 -11.84
C GLU A 176 26.66 -4.69 -11.52
N MET A 177 25.93 -5.77 -11.24
CA MET A 177 26.51 -7.11 -11.11
C MET A 177 27.21 -7.53 -12.40
N PHE A 178 26.53 -7.40 -13.55
CA PHE A 178 27.13 -7.71 -14.85
C PHE A 178 28.42 -6.91 -15.11
N ILE A 179 28.41 -5.59 -14.83
CA ILE A 179 29.60 -4.74 -14.99
C ILE A 179 30.74 -5.19 -14.08
N ARG A 180 30.46 -5.61 -12.84
CA ARG A 180 31.47 -6.16 -11.92
C ARG A 180 32.05 -7.47 -12.44
N GLU A 181 31.20 -8.38 -12.89
CA GLU A 181 31.63 -9.68 -13.42
C GLU A 181 32.48 -9.54 -14.69
N VAL A 182 32.10 -8.63 -15.61
CA VAL A 182 32.91 -8.30 -16.79
C VAL A 182 34.24 -7.69 -16.39
N ARG A 183 34.29 -6.82 -15.37
CA ARG A 183 35.53 -6.26 -14.85
C ARG A 183 36.45 -7.33 -14.25
N GLU A 184 35.92 -8.23 -13.42
CA GLU A 184 36.68 -9.33 -12.82
C GLU A 184 37.25 -10.26 -13.90
N MET A 185 36.47 -10.54 -14.95
CA MET A 185 36.94 -11.27 -16.12
C MET A 185 38.08 -10.54 -16.82
N PHE A 186 37.99 -9.21 -16.98
CA PHE A 186 39.00 -8.39 -17.64
C PHE A 186 40.31 -8.29 -16.84
N GLU A 187 40.22 -8.11 -15.52
CA GLU A 187 41.38 -8.10 -14.61
C GLU A 187 42.09 -9.45 -14.58
N GLY A 188 41.36 -10.55 -14.82
CA GLY A 188 41.95 -11.88 -14.99
C GLY A 188 42.67 -12.09 -16.33
N LEU A 189 42.44 -11.24 -17.34
CA LEU A 189 43.01 -11.33 -18.69
C LEU A 189 44.14 -10.35 -18.94
N ASP A 190 44.13 -9.18 -18.29
CA ASP A 190 45.18 -8.16 -18.41
C ASP A 190 46.46 -8.59 -17.66
N VAL A 191 47.12 -9.62 -18.19
CA VAL A 191 48.35 -10.22 -17.65
C VAL A 191 49.48 -9.18 -17.54
N PHE A 192 49.44 -8.12 -18.36
CA PHE A 192 50.46 -7.08 -18.43
C PHE A 192 50.12 -5.82 -17.63
N GLY A 193 48.91 -5.73 -17.05
CA GLY A 193 48.46 -4.56 -16.28
C GLY A 193 48.39 -3.28 -17.12
N SER A 194 48.12 -3.42 -18.41
CA SER A 194 48.11 -2.33 -19.38
C SER A 194 46.82 -1.51 -19.36
N GLY A 195 45.74 -2.07 -18.81
CA GLY A 195 44.39 -1.49 -18.84
C GLY A 195 43.64 -1.69 -20.16
N GLU A 196 44.25 -2.38 -21.13
CA GLU A 196 43.72 -2.66 -22.47
C GLU A 196 43.78 -4.17 -22.73
N VAL A 197 42.81 -4.70 -23.49
CA VAL A 197 42.82 -6.11 -23.93
C VAL A 197 43.01 -6.14 -25.44
N THR A 198 43.95 -6.97 -25.88
CA THR A 198 44.22 -7.22 -27.29
C THR A 198 43.24 -8.23 -27.88
N GLN A 199 43.11 -8.24 -29.21
CA GLN A 199 42.24 -9.19 -29.91
C GLN A 199 42.59 -10.66 -29.60
N GLU A 200 43.87 -10.96 -29.40
CA GLU A 200 44.37 -12.30 -29.10
C GLU A 200 43.98 -12.74 -27.69
N GLU A 201 44.17 -11.86 -26.69
CA GLU A 201 43.75 -12.10 -25.30
C GLU A 201 42.22 -12.26 -25.19
N PHE A 202 41.46 -11.48 -25.96
CA PHE A 202 40.01 -11.62 -26.04
C PHE A 202 39.57 -12.95 -26.66
N ALA A 203 40.21 -13.37 -27.75
CA ALA A 203 39.93 -14.65 -28.39
C ALA A 203 40.30 -15.86 -27.52
N ASP A 204 41.37 -15.76 -26.71
CA ASP A 204 41.76 -16.79 -25.76
C ASP A 204 40.84 -16.84 -24.53
N CYS A 205 40.35 -15.68 -24.06
CA CYS A 205 39.34 -15.61 -23.01
C CYS A 205 38.07 -16.39 -23.36
N LEU A 206 37.64 -16.25 -24.61
CA LEU A 206 36.43 -16.91 -25.11
C LEU A 206 36.54 -18.42 -25.24
N LYS A 207 37.75 -18.98 -25.21
CA LYS A 207 37.96 -20.42 -25.14
C LYS A 207 37.69 -20.97 -23.73
N ASN A 208 37.62 -20.11 -22.71
CA ASN A 208 37.32 -20.52 -21.34
C ASN A 208 35.82 -20.84 -21.17
N PRO A 209 35.45 -22.10 -20.85
CA PRO A 209 34.06 -22.51 -20.72
C PRO A 209 33.28 -21.73 -19.66
N SER A 210 33.96 -21.30 -18.59
CA SER A 210 33.34 -20.52 -17.51
C SER A 210 32.93 -19.13 -17.98
N VAL A 211 33.75 -18.50 -18.81
CA VAL A 211 33.46 -17.19 -19.41
C VAL A 211 32.30 -17.29 -20.38
N LEU A 212 32.34 -18.30 -21.26
CA LEU A 212 31.32 -18.51 -22.28
C LEU A 212 29.94 -18.81 -21.66
N ALA A 213 29.89 -19.59 -20.57
CA ALA A 213 28.66 -19.84 -19.81
C ALA A 213 28.09 -18.56 -19.17
N HIS A 214 28.97 -17.69 -18.65
CA HIS A 214 28.56 -16.42 -18.05
C HIS A 214 27.97 -15.45 -19.08
N LEU A 215 28.56 -15.42 -20.28
CA LEU A 215 28.10 -14.58 -21.39
C LEU A 215 26.77 -15.05 -21.98
N GLN A 216 26.58 -16.37 -22.11
CA GLN A 216 25.31 -16.98 -22.51
C GLN A 216 24.19 -16.71 -21.50
N MET A 217 24.52 -16.69 -20.19
CA MET A 217 23.57 -16.32 -19.15
C MET A 217 23.06 -14.87 -19.30
N HIS A 218 23.85 -14.00 -19.92
CA HIS A 218 23.49 -12.61 -20.25
C HIS A 218 22.88 -12.43 -21.66
N GLN A 219 22.48 -13.52 -22.33
CA GLN A 219 21.88 -13.53 -23.68
C GLN A 219 22.75 -12.91 -24.77
N LEU A 220 24.07 -12.85 -24.54
CA LEU A 220 24.99 -12.45 -25.58
C LEU A 220 25.39 -13.72 -26.34
N ASP A 221 24.69 -13.99 -27.45
CA ASP A 221 25.02 -15.09 -28.37
C ASP A 221 26.03 -14.59 -29.42
N TRP A 222 27.30 -14.92 -29.23
CA TRP A 222 28.38 -14.38 -30.06
C TRP A 222 28.56 -15.29 -31.26
N ILE A 223 27.90 -14.94 -32.36
CA ILE A 223 28.02 -15.70 -33.61
C ILE A 223 29.44 -15.54 -34.19
N GLU A 224 30.06 -14.36 -34.03
CA GLU A 224 31.44 -14.08 -34.45
C GLU A 224 32.17 -13.12 -33.48
N PRO A 225 33.01 -13.63 -32.56
CA PRO A 225 33.71 -12.81 -31.57
C PRO A 225 34.74 -11.84 -32.15
N ASN A 226 35.34 -12.19 -33.30
CA ASN A 226 36.26 -11.30 -34.02
C ASN A 226 35.53 -10.08 -34.60
N LEU A 227 34.30 -10.27 -35.08
CA LEU A 227 33.49 -9.20 -35.65
C LEU A 227 33.03 -8.24 -34.55
N PHE A 228 32.67 -8.78 -33.38
CA PHE A 228 32.34 -7.98 -32.19
C PHE A 228 33.53 -7.14 -31.71
N PHE A 229 34.74 -7.72 -31.67
CA PHE A 229 35.93 -6.97 -31.29
C PHE A 229 36.21 -5.81 -32.27
N GLN A 230 36.09 -6.05 -33.58
CA GLN A 230 36.21 -4.99 -34.60
C GLN A 230 35.13 -3.92 -34.49
N MET A 231 33.92 -4.25 -34.03
CA MET A 231 32.86 -3.28 -33.81
C MET A 231 33.12 -2.35 -32.60
N ILE A 232 33.90 -2.82 -31.61
CA ILE A 232 34.23 -2.04 -30.41
C ILE A 232 35.55 -1.28 -30.56
N ASP A 233 36.47 -1.83 -31.36
CA ASP A 233 37.73 -1.20 -31.77
C ASP A 233 37.50 -0.04 -32.76
N MET A 234 36.90 1.04 -32.25
CA MET A 234 36.50 2.22 -33.03
C MET A 234 37.67 2.98 -33.66
N ASP A 235 38.87 2.86 -33.09
CA ASP A 235 40.09 3.50 -33.58
C ASP A 235 40.99 2.56 -34.40
N SER A 236 40.58 1.29 -34.58
CA SER A 236 41.37 0.27 -35.27
C SER A 236 42.76 0.10 -34.67
N SER A 237 42.89 0.33 -33.36
CA SER A 237 44.14 0.21 -32.62
C SER A 237 44.52 -1.24 -32.34
N GLY A 238 43.58 -2.18 -32.54
CA GLY A 238 43.73 -3.59 -32.18
C GLY A 238 43.63 -3.82 -30.67
N ARG A 239 43.19 -2.82 -29.91
CA ARG A 239 43.11 -2.82 -28.45
C ARG A 239 41.81 -2.18 -27.99
N VAL A 240 41.20 -2.76 -26.96
CA VAL A 240 39.95 -2.24 -26.40
C VAL A 240 40.13 -2.05 -24.91
N ASP A 241 39.74 -0.88 -24.41
CA ASP A 241 39.71 -0.61 -22.98
C ASP A 241 38.46 -1.21 -22.33
N LEU A 242 38.52 -1.44 -21.01
CA LEU A 242 37.40 -2.00 -20.25
C LEU A 242 36.10 -1.18 -20.45
N LYS A 243 36.21 0.14 -20.62
CA LYS A 243 35.07 1.03 -20.83
C LYS A 243 34.41 0.80 -22.19
N GLY A 244 35.20 0.68 -23.26
CA GLY A 244 34.73 0.34 -24.60
C GLY A 244 34.06 -1.02 -24.64
N LEU A 245 34.66 -2.03 -24.00
CA LEU A 245 34.08 -3.37 -23.91
C LEU A 245 32.73 -3.36 -23.18
N ILE A 246 32.65 -2.71 -22.01
CA ILE A 246 31.42 -2.58 -21.24
C ILE A 246 30.34 -1.87 -22.07
N MET A 247 30.71 -0.86 -22.86
CA MET A 247 29.80 -0.06 -23.67
C MET A 247 29.29 -0.80 -24.91
N GLY A 248 30.09 -1.69 -25.51
CA GLY A 248 29.65 -2.57 -26.61
C GLY A 248 28.77 -3.74 -26.18
N MET A 249 28.75 -4.08 -24.88
CA MET A 249 27.94 -5.15 -24.28
C MET A 249 26.60 -4.65 -23.69
N VAL A 250 26.16 -3.41 -23.94
CA VAL A 250 24.91 -2.80 -23.40
C VAL A 250 23.97 -2.47 -24.54
#